data_AF-A0A2N5TJZ6-F1
#
_entry.id   AF-A0A2N5TJZ6-F1
#
_cell.length_a   1.000
_cell.length_b   1.000
_cell.length_c   1.000
_cell.angle_alpha   90.00
_cell.angle_beta   90.00
_cell.angle_gamma   90.00
#
_symmetry.space_group_name_H-M   'P 1'
#
loop_
_entity.id
_entity.type
_entity.pdbx_description
1 polymer ?
#
loop_
_entity_poly.entity_id
_entity_poly.type
_entity_poly.pdbx_seq_one_letter_code
_entity_poly.pdbx_strand_id
1 'polypeptide(L)'
;MNVLSSIKIALEENRIGFTTYYGKFDNKIRTQHLSNFRVDPFCCVLLATLKTAGVGIDLRCAQKVYIMEPTWNPEVEEQAIDRLYRIGQEEK
;
A
#
# COMPACT_ATOMS: atom_id res chain seq x y z
N MET A 1 -2.29 2.89 20.46
CA MET A 1 -1.52 2.06 19.50
C MET A 1 -2.27 2.12 18.19
N ASN A 2 -1.67 2.57 17.09
CA ASN A 2 -2.33 2.67 15.78
C ASN A 2 -2.17 1.30 15.06
N VAL A 3 -3.19 0.80 14.36
CA VAL A 3 -3.17 -0.51 13.68
C VAL A 3 -1.98 -0.65 12.73
N LEU A 4 -1.61 0.42 12.02
CA LEU A 4 -0.43 0.43 11.15
C LEU A 4 0.88 0.17 11.92
N SER A 5 0.97 0.64 13.16
CA SER A 5 2.13 0.40 14.02
C SER A 5 2.21 -1.08 14.42
N SER A 6 1.08 -1.71 14.73
CA SER A 6 1.03 -3.14 15.08
C SER A 6 1.39 -4.02 13.88
N ILE A 7 0.87 -3.70 12.69
CA ILE A 7 1.21 -4.44 11.46
C ILE A 7 2.70 -4.27 11.13
N LYS A 8 3.24 -3.06 11.28
CA LYS A 8 4.67 -2.80 11.09
C LYS A 8 5.53 -3.71 11.97
N ILE A 9 5.23 -3.77 13.27
CA ILE A 9 5.94 -4.64 14.21
C ILE A 9 5.86 -6.10 13.78
N ALA A 10 4.67 -6.58 13.41
CA ALA A 10 4.49 -7.96 12.97
C ALA A 10 5.31 -8.29 11.71
N LEU A 11 5.40 -7.37 10.74
CA LEU A 11 6.22 -7.57 9.54
C LEU A 11 7.72 -7.63 9.86
N GLU A 12 8.18 -6.76 10.77
CA GLU A 12 9.57 -6.75 11.25
C GLU A 12 9.94 -8.06 11.96
N GLU A 13 9.08 -8.52 12.87
CA GLU A 13 9.26 -9.79 13.62
C GLU A 13 9.32 -11.01 12.70
N ASN A 14 8.52 -11.01 11.63
CA ASN A 14 8.48 -12.09 10.63
C ASN A 14 9.51 -11.93 9.50
N ARG A 15 10.35 -10.89 9.54
CA ARG A 15 11.36 -10.57 8.52
C ARG A 15 10.77 -10.43 7.11
N ILE A 16 9.56 -9.92 7.02
CA ILE A 16 8.90 -9.65 5.75
C ILE A 16 9.31 -8.23 5.33
N GLY A 17 9.96 -8.09 4.17
CA GLY A 17 10.34 -6.77 3.70
C GLY A 17 9.11 -5.96 3.27
N PHE A 18 9.06 -4.72 3.74
CA PHE A 18 7.95 -3.82 3.50
C PHE A 18 8.42 -2.39 3.35
N THR A 19 7.53 -1.56 2.82
CA THR A 19 7.71 -0.12 2.79
C THR A 19 6.43 0.59 3.16
N THR A 20 6.50 1.90 3.43
CA THR A 20 5.36 2.66 3.95
C THR A 20 5.00 3.82 3.03
N TYR A 21 3.72 4.17 2.99
CA TYR A 21 3.19 5.24 2.16
C TYR A 21 2.17 6.10 2.91
N TYR A 22 2.68 7.11 3.62
CA TYR A 22 1.87 8.00 4.43
C TYR A 22 1.70 9.39 3.81
N GLY A 23 0.56 10.01 4.07
CA GLY A 23 0.19 11.28 3.44
C GLY A 23 0.99 12.47 3.95
N LYS A 24 1.71 12.29 5.06
CA LYS A 24 2.63 13.28 5.65
C LYS A 24 4.00 13.29 4.98
N PHE A 25 4.31 12.31 4.12
CA PHE A 25 5.58 12.28 3.39
C PHE A 25 5.57 13.28 2.24
N ASP A 26 6.72 13.93 2.05
CA ASP A 26 6.97 14.75 0.85
C ASP A 26 6.96 13.86 -0.41
N ASN A 27 6.65 14.47 -1.55
CA ASN A 27 6.55 13.78 -2.85
C ASN A 27 7.83 13.01 -3.19
N LYS A 28 9.01 13.53 -2.85
CA LYS A 28 10.28 12.83 -3.11
C LYS A 28 10.37 11.51 -2.33
N ILE A 29 9.99 11.54 -1.05
CA ILE A 29 9.99 10.37 -0.15
C ILE A 29 8.95 9.37 -0.63
N ARG A 30 7.75 9.84 -0.99
CA ARG A 30 6.67 9.02 -1.57
C ARG A 30 7.12 8.27 -2.81
N THR A 31 7.76 8.96 -3.76
CA THR A 31 8.28 8.34 -4.98
C THR A 31 9.36 7.31 -4.68
N GLN A 32 10.22 7.56 -3.70
CA GLN A 32 11.25 6.60 -3.32
C GLN A 32 10.66 5.32 -2.70
N HIS A 33 9.67 5.43 -1.80
CA HIS A 33 8.98 4.25 -1.26
C HIS A 33 8.27 3.46 -2.36
N LEU A 34 7.57 4.13 -3.28
CA LEU A 34 6.94 3.45 -4.42
C LEU A 34 7.96 2.80 -5.35
N SER A 35 9.11 3.44 -5.57
CA SER A 35 10.19 2.86 -6.36
C SER A 35 10.71 1.59 -5.71
N ASN A 36 10.98 1.62 -4.40
CA ASN A 36 11.45 0.46 -3.65
C ASN A 36 10.44 -0.69 -3.77
N PHE A 37 9.15 -0.43 -3.57
CA PHE A 37 8.11 -1.45 -3.72
C PHE A 37 8.03 -2.05 -5.13
N ARG A 38 8.41 -1.30 -6.18
CA ARG A 38 8.37 -1.77 -7.56
C ARG A 38 9.58 -2.59 -7.97
N VAL A 39 10.76 -2.28 -7.45
CA VAL A 39 12.03 -2.81 -7.96
C VAL A 39 12.73 -3.76 -7.00
N ASP A 40 12.47 -3.65 -5.69
CA ASP A 40 13.13 -4.46 -4.68
C ASP A 40 12.37 -5.80 -4.53
N PRO A 41 12.98 -6.94 -4.94
CA PRO A 41 12.34 -8.25 -4.80
C PRO A 41 12.14 -8.67 -3.34
N PHE A 42 12.79 -8.01 -2.38
CA PHE A 42 12.59 -8.25 -0.96
C PHE A 42 11.47 -7.39 -0.37
N CYS A 43 11.01 -6.35 -1.07
CA CYS A 43 9.96 -5.45 -0.61
C CYS A 43 8.57 -5.94 -1.06
N CYS A 44 8.04 -6.95 -0.38
CA CYS A 44 6.80 -7.62 -0.78
C CYS A 44 5.52 -6.87 -0.34
N VAL A 45 5.62 -5.96 0.64
CA VAL A 45 4.44 -5.33 1.25
C VAL A 45 4.53 -3.80 1.20
N LEU A 46 3.46 -3.15 0.74
CA LEU A 46 3.27 -1.70 0.85
C LEU A 46 2.22 -1.41 1.94
N LEU A 47 2.63 -0.78 3.03
CA LEU A 47 1.73 -0.28 4.06
C LEU A 47 1.31 1.16 3.74
N ALA A 48 0.02 1.36 3.46
CA ALA A 48 -0.54 2.66 3.14
C ALA A 48 -1.79 2.95 3.99
N THR A 49 -2.18 4.22 4.10
CA THR A 49 -3.51 4.56 4.60
C THR A 49 -4.51 4.55 3.44
N LEU A 50 -5.77 4.19 3.69
CA LEU A 50 -6.84 4.23 2.68
C LEU A 50 -6.88 5.58 1.94
N LYS A 51 -6.76 6.68 2.68
CA LYS A 51 -6.74 8.03 2.12
C LYS A 51 -5.58 8.25 1.14
N THR A 52 -4.39 7.70 1.39
CA THR A 52 -3.24 7.90 0.48
C THR A 52 -3.26 6.94 -0.68
N ALA A 53 -3.86 5.76 -0.50
CA ALA A 53 -4.09 4.79 -1.57
C ALA A 53 -5.08 5.30 -2.62
N GLY A 54 -6.10 6.09 -2.21
CA GLY A 54 -7.08 6.67 -3.13
C GLY A 54 -6.58 7.82 -4.02
N VAL A 55 -5.42 8.43 -3.73
CA VAL A 55 -4.94 9.63 -4.47
C VAL A 55 -3.66 9.35 -5.27
N GLY A 56 -3.84 9.18 -6.59
CA GLY A 56 -2.80 9.44 -7.58
C GLY A 56 -1.62 8.46 -7.63
N ILE A 57 -1.69 7.31 -6.96
CA ILE A 57 -0.65 6.28 -7.04
C ILE A 57 -1.01 5.16 -8.02
N ASP A 58 0.02 4.63 -8.67
CA ASP A 58 -0.07 3.50 -9.58
C ASP A 58 0.48 2.25 -8.88
N LEU A 59 -0.44 1.36 -8.49
CA LEU A 59 -0.20 0.15 -7.71
C LEU A 59 -0.23 -1.13 -8.56
N ARG A 60 -0.07 -1.03 -9.89
CA ARG A 60 -0.08 -2.20 -10.80
C ARG A 60 0.94 -3.31 -10.48
N CYS A 61 1.95 -3.00 -9.67
CA CYS A 61 2.94 -3.97 -9.18
C CYS A 61 2.41 -4.86 -8.03
N ALA A 62 1.31 -4.47 -7.37
CA ALA A 62 0.68 -5.25 -6.33
C ALA A 62 -0.43 -6.14 -6.90
N GLN A 63 -0.52 -7.37 -6.38
CA GLN A 63 -1.50 -8.37 -6.80
C GLN A 63 -2.64 -8.56 -5.80
N LYS A 64 -2.42 -8.21 -4.52
CA LYS A 64 -3.35 -8.46 -3.43
C LYS A 64 -3.54 -7.23 -2.57
N VAL A 65 -4.75 -7.06 -2.06
CA VAL A 65 -5.17 -5.94 -1.21
C VAL A 65 -5.77 -6.49 0.06
N TYR A 66 -5.29 -6.00 1.21
CA TYR A 66 -5.83 -6.35 2.51
C TYR A 66 -6.26 -5.07 3.21
N ILE A 67 -7.56 -4.89 3.41
CA ILE A 67 -8.12 -3.77 4.16
C ILE A 67 -8.18 -4.19 5.63
N MET A 68 -7.37 -3.53 6.47
CA MET A 68 -7.22 -3.88 7.88
C MET A 68 -8.13 -3.07 8.81
N GLU A 69 -8.55 -1.89 8.38
CA GLU A 69 -9.50 -1.03 9.10
C GLU A 69 -10.54 -0.51 8.09
N PRO A 70 -11.74 -1.11 8.05
CA PRO A 70 -12.80 -0.63 7.17
C PRO A 70 -13.28 0.76 7.60
N THR A 71 -13.70 1.56 6.62
CA THR A 71 -14.20 2.92 6.83
C THR A 71 -15.69 3.01 6.54
N TRP A 72 -16.38 3.94 7.19
CA TRP A 72 -17.80 4.23 6.97
C TRP A 72 -18.09 4.79 5.57
N ASN A 73 -17.06 5.19 4.82
CA ASN A 73 -17.18 5.67 3.46
C ASN A 73 -16.74 4.60 2.44
N PRO A 74 -17.67 3.82 1.86
CA PRO A 74 -17.34 2.74 0.94
C PRO A 74 -16.65 3.23 -0.35
N GLU A 75 -16.92 4.46 -0.80
CA GLU A 75 -16.31 5.02 -2.01
C GLU A 75 -14.78 5.14 -1.88
N VAL A 76 -14.27 5.36 -0.67
CA VAL A 76 -12.82 5.45 -0.41
C VAL A 76 -12.16 4.08 -0.54
N GLU A 77 -12.87 3.01 -0.16
CA GLU A 77 -12.37 1.65 -0.31
C GLU A 77 -12.40 1.23 -1.77
N GLU A 78 -13.51 1.45 -2.45
CA GLU A 78 -13.66 1.17 -3.89
C GLU A 78 -12.60 1.91 -4.71
N GLN A 79 -12.38 3.20 -4.43
CA GLN A 79 -11.34 3.98 -5.11
C GLN A 79 -9.93 3.43 -4.85
N ALA A 80 -9.64 2.90 -3.65
CA ALA A 80 -8.35 2.30 -3.35
C ALA A 80 -8.18 0.94 -4.06
N ILE A 81 -9.25 0.13 -4.12
CA ILE A 81 -9.28 -1.17 -4.80
C ILE A 81 -9.15 -1.00 -6.31
N ASP A 82 -9.85 -0.05 -6.92
CA ASP A 82 -9.80 0.26 -8.36
C ASP A 82 -8.39 0.63 -8.84
N ARG A 83 -7.55 1.16 -7.96
CA ARG A 83 -6.15 1.50 -8.27
C ARG A 83 -5.22 0.29 -8.28
N LEU A 84 -5.60 -0.76 -7.57
CA LEU A 84 -4.94 -2.06 -7.60
C LEU A 84 -5.46 -2.85 -8.80
N TYR A 85 -6.78 -3.02 -8.90
CA TYR A 85 -7.46 -3.72 -9.98
C TYR A 85 -7.77 -2.79 -11.15
N ARG A 86 -6.74 -2.25 -11.81
CA ARG A 86 -6.99 -1.55 -13.08
C ARG A 86 -7.17 -2.61 -14.18
N ILE A 87 -8.31 -2.56 -14.89
CA ILE A 87 -8.64 -3.42 -16.05
C ILE A 87 -7.39 -3.60 -16.93
N GLY A 88 -6.92 -4.85 -17.08
CA GLY A 88 -5.72 -5.22 -17.83
C GLY A 88 -4.57 -5.83 -17.02
N GLN A 89 -4.72 -6.05 -15.71
CA GLN A 89 -3.80 -6.92 -14.96
C GLN A 89 -4.02 -8.38 -15.37
N GLU A 90 -3.06 -8.99 -16.04
CA GLU A 90 -3.02 -10.45 -16.20
C GLU A 90 -2.68 -11.06 -14.83
N GLU A 91 -3.59 -11.87 -14.28
CA GLU A 91 -3.24 -12.79 -13.20
C GLU A 91 -2.16 -13.75 -13.73
N LYS A 92 -0.93 -13.59 -13.23
CA LYS A 92 0.13 -14.59 -13.34
C LYS A 92 0.48 -15.12 -11.97
#